data_AF-A0A1Y5ZG89-F1
#
_entry.id   AF-A0A1Y5ZG89-F1
#
_cell.length_a   1.000
_cell.length_b   1.000
_cell.length_c   1.000
_cell.angle_alpha   90.00
_cell.angle_beta   90.00
_cell.angle_gamma   90.00
#
_symmetry.space_group_name_H-M   'P 1'
#
loop_
_entity.id
_entity.type
_entity.pdbx_description
1 polymer ?
#
loop_
_entity_poly.entity_id
_entity_poly.type
_entity_poly.pdbx_seq_one_letter_code
_entity_poly.pdbx_strand_id
1 'polypeptide(L)'
;MEVIKIKLVRYLILLCISATTLFLLTACQKEIKEPIIIIDDATSQKENLRRIELKNKNNNAIFNQVFFESKDGKTFYDKQIDVNDIRIKQNISNKKIQPGVLPEQNYIFLSGFSNKNKPNYLLGRIEQEDGKVIQWKQEIKYMKKNGTKDVYQYEIQMPKFEGKQAYISFRYIWLNTNNKCYGVADQLFTLQKIKSGNILEDVQQ
;
A
#
# COMPACT_ATOMS: atom_id res chain seq x y z
N MET A 1 9.01 -47.94 30.91
CA MET A 1 7.76 -47.14 30.75
C MET A 1 7.95 -45.67 31.14
N GLU A 2 8.68 -45.35 32.22
CA GLU A 2 8.95 -43.96 32.64
C GLU A 2 9.79 -43.13 31.65
N VAL A 3 10.80 -43.73 31.02
CA VAL A 3 11.67 -43.03 30.05
C VAL A 3 10.89 -42.50 28.83
N ILE A 4 9.84 -43.23 28.40
CA ILE A 4 8.97 -42.83 27.28
C ILE A 4 8.09 -41.64 27.69
N LYS A 5 7.57 -41.64 28.93
CA LYS A 5 6.78 -40.53 29.47
C LYS A 5 7.61 -39.24 29.58
N ILE A 6 8.88 -39.34 30.02
CA ILE A 6 9.78 -38.18 30.12
C ILE A 6 10.09 -37.59 28.74
N LYS A 7 10.32 -38.42 27.71
CA LYS A 7 10.53 -37.95 26.33
C LYS A 7 9.29 -37.24 25.76
N LEU A 8 8.10 -37.78 26.01
CA LEU A 8 6.83 -37.20 25.55
C LEU A 8 6.55 -35.83 26.20
N VAL A 9 6.79 -35.71 27.50
CA VAL A 9 6.63 -34.45 28.25
C VAL A 9 7.59 -33.37 27.73
N ARG A 10 8.86 -33.72 27.46
CA ARG A 10 9.83 -32.79 26.88
C ARG A 10 9.41 -32.30 25.49
N TYR A 11 8.86 -33.19 24.66
CA TYR A 11 8.39 -32.84 23.31
C TYR A 11 7.19 -31.88 23.36
N LEU A 12 6.23 -32.13 24.27
CA LEU A 12 5.09 -31.25 24.50
C LEU A 12 5.51 -29.86 25.00
N ILE A 13 6.49 -29.79 25.92
CA ILE A 13 7.04 -28.51 26.40
C ILE A 13 7.69 -27.73 25.26
N LEU A 14 8.51 -28.37 24.42
CA LEU A 14 9.13 -27.74 23.26
C LEU A 14 8.10 -27.23 22.26
N LEU A 15 7.04 -28.02 22.01
CA LEU A 15 5.93 -27.62 21.13
C LEU A 15 5.19 -26.41 21.70
N CYS A 16 4.89 -26.39 23.00
CA CYS A 16 4.27 -25.24 23.67
C CYS A 16 5.15 -23.98 23.65
N ILE A 17 6.47 -24.12 23.84
CA ILE A 17 7.42 -23.00 23.75
C ILE A 17 7.48 -22.47 22.30
N SER A 18 7.47 -23.35 21.30
CA SER A 18 7.44 -22.94 19.89
C SER A 18 6.13 -22.24 19.51
N ALA A 19 5.00 -22.71 20.05
CA ALA A 19 3.70 -22.09 19.81
C ALA A 19 3.60 -20.72 20.52
N THR A 20 4.04 -20.62 21.77
CA THR A 20 4.02 -19.35 22.54
C THR A 20 4.97 -18.31 21.96
N THR A 21 6.15 -18.71 21.48
CA THR A 21 7.05 -17.79 20.74
C THR A 21 6.42 -17.31 19.43
N LEU A 22 5.71 -18.18 18.70
CA LEU A 22 4.97 -17.80 17.49
C LEU A 22 3.80 -16.84 17.80
N PHE A 23 3.05 -17.07 18.89
CA PHE A 23 1.97 -16.19 19.34
C PHE A 23 2.47 -14.83 19.86
N LEU A 24 3.62 -14.79 20.54
CA LEU A 24 4.22 -13.53 20.99
C LEU A 24 4.78 -12.69 19.82
N LEU A 25 5.26 -13.35 18.76
CA LEU A 25 5.71 -12.68 17.53
C LEU A 25 4.57 -11.99 16.78
N THR A 26 3.35 -12.55 16.81
CA THR A 26 2.18 -11.96 16.15
C THR A 26 1.47 -10.90 17.00
N ALA A 27 1.61 -10.95 18.33
CA ALA A 27 0.89 -10.08 19.27
C ALA A 27 1.49 -8.66 19.46
N CYS A 28 2.61 -8.32 18.84
CA CYS A 28 3.31 -7.04 19.08
C CYS A 28 3.38 -6.10 17.85
N GLN A 29 2.70 -6.43 16.75
CA GLN A 29 2.67 -5.52 15.60
C GLN A 29 1.51 -4.53 15.74
N LYS A 30 1.85 -3.25 15.79
CA LYS A 30 0.85 -2.18 15.78
C LYS A 30 0.25 -2.08 14.39
N GLU A 31 -1.06 -2.10 14.27
CA GLU A 31 -1.73 -1.99 12.97
C GLU A 31 -1.66 -0.56 12.41
N ILE A 32 -1.33 -0.44 11.13
CA ILE A 32 -1.44 0.79 10.33
C ILE A 32 -2.79 0.75 9.64
N LYS A 33 -3.57 1.83 9.82
CA LYS A 33 -4.79 2.01 9.04
C LYS A 33 -4.46 2.14 7.55
N GLU A 34 -5.19 1.42 6.72
CA GLU A 34 -5.06 1.47 5.26
C GLU A 34 -5.11 2.92 4.73
N PRO A 35 -4.20 3.30 3.81
CA PRO A 35 -4.28 4.55 3.07
C PRO A 35 -5.39 4.52 2.02
N ILE A 36 -6.10 5.64 1.89
CA ILE A 36 -7.08 5.85 0.83
C ILE A 36 -6.35 6.59 -0.30
N ILE A 37 -6.30 5.99 -1.49
CA ILE A 37 -5.88 6.72 -2.70
C ILE A 37 -7.11 7.34 -3.33
N ILE A 38 -7.04 8.62 -3.60
CA ILE A 38 -8.02 9.42 -4.31
C ILE A 38 -7.38 9.89 -5.62
N ILE A 39 -8.03 9.63 -6.75
CA ILE A 39 -7.61 10.17 -8.04
C ILE A 39 -8.62 11.23 -8.43
N ASP A 40 -8.15 12.46 -8.62
CA ASP A 40 -8.97 13.60 -9.06
C ASP A 40 -8.56 14.02 -10.48
N ASP A 41 -9.55 14.25 -11.35
CA ASP A 41 -9.36 14.74 -12.72
C ASP A 41 -9.17 16.27 -12.73
N ALA A 42 -7.95 16.73 -13.04
CA ALA A 42 -7.60 18.15 -13.02
C ALA A 42 -8.16 18.97 -14.20
N THR A 43 -8.80 18.34 -15.18
CA THR A 43 -9.40 19.01 -16.35
C THR A 43 -10.88 19.34 -16.18
N SER A 44 -11.56 18.71 -15.22
CA SER A 44 -12.96 19.04 -14.92
C SER A 44 -13.05 20.39 -14.20
N GLN A 45 -13.95 21.28 -14.65
CA GLN A 45 -14.27 22.50 -13.91
C GLN A 45 -14.64 22.11 -12.47
N LYS A 46 -14.09 22.87 -11.50
CA LYS A 46 -13.92 22.60 -10.06
C LYS A 46 -15.08 21.94 -9.28
N GLU A 47 -16.27 21.78 -9.85
CA GLU A 47 -17.45 21.23 -9.18
C GLU A 47 -17.72 19.74 -9.48
N ASN A 48 -17.07 19.14 -10.48
CA ASN A 48 -17.26 17.71 -10.82
C ASN A 48 -15.93 16.95 -10.99
N LEU A 49 -15.00 17.14 -10.04
CA LEU A 49 -13.84 16.25 -9.92
C LEU A 49 -14.35 14.82 -9.79
N ARG A 50 -14.18 14.01 -10.83
CA ARG A 50 -14.48 12.57 -10.78
C ARG A 50 -13.48 11.92 -9.84
N ARG A 51 -13.88 11.83 -8.56
CA ARG A 51 -13.10 11.25 -7.48
C ARG A 51 -13.19 9.74 -7.53
N ILE A 52 -12.04 9.07 -7.64
CA ILE A 52 -11.96 7.61 -7.55
C ILE A 52 -11.23 7.23 -6.28
N GLU A 53 -11.89 6.46 -5.43
CA GLU A 53 -11.31 5.95 -4.18
C GLU A 53 -10.83 4.51 -4.33
N LEU A 54 -9.51 4.30 -4.20
CA LEU A 54 -8.90 2.97 -4.19
C LEU A 54 -8.61 2.54 -2.73
N LYS A 55 -9.26 1.46 -2.30
CA LYS A 55 -9.14 0.84 -0.97
C LYS A 55 -9.61 -0.61 -1.00
N ASN A 56 -9.08 -1.45 -0.11
CA ASN A 56 -9.43 -2.87 0.03
C ASN A 56 -10.94 -3.09 0.11
N LYS A 57 -11.66 -2.25 0.86
CA LYS A 57 -13.11 -2.35 1.04
C LYS A 57 -13.88 -2.26 -0.28
N ASN A 58 -13.36 -1.53 -1.26
CA ASN A 58 -13.96 -1.39 -2.59
C ASN A 58 -13.46 -2.47 -3.56
N ASN A 59 -12.64 -3.41 -3.09
CA ASN A 59 -12.06 -4.49 -3.88
C ASN A 59 -11.28 -3.99 -5.12
N ASN A 60 -10.71 -2.78 -5.03
CA ASN A 60 -9.96 -2.13 -6.11
C ASN A 60 -8.51 -1.78 -5.71
N ALA A 61 -8.09 -2.16 -4.50
CA ALA A 61 -6.71 -2.13 -4.03
C ALA A 61 -6.44 -3.33 -3.09
N ILE A 62 -5.16 -3.66 -2.92
CA ILE A 62 -4.63 -4.50 -1.83
C ILE A 62 -3.78 -3.61 -0.94
N PHE A 63 -4.03 -3.60 0.36
CA PHE A 63 -3.13 -3.08 1.36
C PHE A 63 -2.48 -4.21 2.15
N ASN A 64 -1.15 -4.23 2.14
CA ASN A 64 -0.32 -5.17 2.88
C ASN A 64 0.56 -4.36 3.84
N GLN A 65 0.29 -4.46 5.14
CA GLN A 65 1.27 -4.03 6.14
C GLN A 65 2.42 -5.02 6.15
N VAL A 66 3.63 -4.55 5.83
CA VAL A 66 4.84 -5.39 5.88
C VAL A 66 5.34 -5.44 7.32
N PHE A 67 5.45 -4.28 7.98
CA PHE A 67 5.67 -4.18 9.42
C PHE A 67 5.40 -2.76 9.94
N PHE A 68 5.19 -2.65 11.25
CA PHE A 68 5.13 -1.37 11.94
C PHE A 68 5.46 -1.55 13.43
N GLU A 69 6.54 -0.89 13.89
CA GLU A 69 7.07 -1.04 15.24
C GLU A 69 7.13 0.29 16.02
N SER A 70 7.19 0.20 17.35
CA SER A 70 7.23 1.35 18.24
C SER A 70 8.64 1.96 18.29
N LYS A 71 8.91 2.90 17.39
CA LYS A 71 9.91 3.99 17.48
C LYS A 71 11.41 3.64 17.50
N ASP A 72 11.83 2.53 18.09
CA ASP A 72 13.26 2.22 18.25
C ASP A 72 13.91 1.79 16.93
N GLY A 73 13.09 1.29 15.99
CA GLY A 73 13.48 0.85 14.66
C GLY A 73 14.38 -0.39 14.71
N LYS A 74 14.05 -1.43 13.95
CA LYS A 74 14.96 -2.58 13.79
C LYS A 74 15.97 -2.31 12.68
N THR A 75 17.16 -2.90 12.81
CA THR A 75 18.14 -2.99 11.72
C THR A 75 17.50 -3.83 10.61
N PHE A 76 17.17 -3.19 9.50
CA PHE A 76 16.44 -3.81 8.40
C PHE A 76 17.40 -4.41 7.35
N TYR A 77 16.87 -5.22 6.43
CA TYR A 77 17.55 -5.61 5.20
C TYR A 77 17.57 -4.41 4.23
N ASP A 78 18.64 -3.62 4.23
CA ASP A 78 18.78 -2.28 3.60
C ASP A 78 17.99 -2.01 2.29
N LYS A 79 17.78 -3.02 1.44
CA LYS A 79 17.18 -2.82 0.11
C LYS A 79 15.69 -2.44 0.06
N GLN A 80 14.84 -2.78 1.05
CA GLN A 80 13.40 -2.45 0.91
C GLN A 80 13.08 -0.96 1.07
N ILE A 81 13.97 -0.18 1.69
CA ILE A 81 13.81 1.29 1.79
C ILE A 81 14.35 2.04 0.56
N ASP A 82 15.10 1.33 -0.29
CA ASP A 82 15.71 1.89 -1.49
C ASP A 82 14.90 1.56 -2.74
N VAL A 83 14.33 0.35 -2.80
CA VAL A 83 13.57 -0.12 -3.97
C VAL A 83 12.22 -0.72 -3.59
N ASN A 84 11.24 -0.49 -4.46
CA ASN A 84 9.99 -1.24 -4.46
C ASN A 84 10.14 -2.48 -5.36
N ASP A 85 10.49 -3.61 -4.75
CA ASP A 85 10.79 -4.90 -5.39
C ASP A 85 9.61 -5.87 -5.41
N ILE A 86 8.40 -5.40 -5.07
CA ILE A 86 7.22 -6.25 -5.02
C ILE A 86 6.86 -6.77 -6.42
N ARG A 87 6.52 -8.06 -6.48
CA ARG A 87 6.02 -8.69 -7.71
C ARG A 87 4.53 -8.41 -7.85
N ILE A 88 4.17 -7.28 -8.46
CA ILE A 88 2.79 -6.75 -8.44
C ILE A 88 1.82 -7.74 -9.09
N LYS A 89 2.11 -8.16 -10.33
CA LYS A 89 1.23 -9.09 -11.07
C LYS A 89 0.97 -10.39 -10.30
N GLN A 90 1.97 -10.97 -9.64
CA GLN A 90 1.82 -12.20 -8.86
C GLN A 90 0.94 -12.01 -7.62
N ASN A 91 1.04 -10.85 -6.96
CA ASN A 91 0.23 -10.55 -5.78
C ASN A 91 -1.22 -10.18 -6.11
N ILE A 92 -1.46 -9.64 -7.32
CA ILE A 92 -2.78 -9.23 -7.82
C ILE A 92 -3.48 -10.38 -8.57
N SER A 93 -2.77 -11.23 -9.32
CA SER A 93 -3.38 -12.20 -10.26
C SER A 93 -4.34 -13.19 -9.62
N ASN A 94 -4.12 -13.51 -8.35
CA ASN A 94 -4.95 -14.46 -7.60
C ASN A 94 -6.11 -13.77 -6.86
N LYS A 95 -6.25 -12.44 -6.99
CA LYS A 95 -7.30 -11.64 -6.36
C LYS A 95 -8.15 -10.98 -7.44
N LYS A 96 -9.48 -11.04 -7.29
CA LYS A 96 -10.43 -10.40 -8.21
C LYS A 96 -10.49 -8.89 -7.92
N ILE A 97 -9.46 -8.14 -8.32
CA ILE A 97 -9.38 -6.69 -8.06
C ILE A 97 -9.99 -5.93 -9.23
N GLN A 98 -10.91 -5.02 -8.95
CA GLN A 98 -11.48 -4.11 -9.94
C GLN A 98 -10.47 -3.01 -10.27
N PRO A 99 -10.22 -2.73 -11.57
CA PRO A 99 -9.31 -1.66 -11.95
C PRO A 99 -9.90 -0.29 -11.60
N GLY A 100 -9.06 0.61 -11.09
CA GLY A 100 -9.37 2.02 -11.02
C GLY A 100 -9.39 2.63 -12.42
N VAL A 101 -10.40 3.44 -12.71
CA VAL A 101 -10.65 3.96 -14.05
C VAL A 101 -9.95 5.31 -14.22
N LEU A 102 -8.91 5.39 -15.04
CA LEU A 102 -8.20 6.65 -15.29
C LEU A 102 -8.72 7.24 -16.61
N PRO A 103 -9.35 8.43 -16.64
CA PRO A 103 -9.57 9.10 -17.91
C PRO A 103 -8.22 9.47 -18.59
N GLU A 104 -8.20 10.02 -19.80
CA GLU A 104 -6.92 10.23 -20.52
C GLU A 104 -6.15 11.52 -20.14
N GLN A 105 -6.72 12.46 -19.39
CA GLN A 105 -6.21 13.82 -19.22
C GLN A 105 -5.88 14.22 -17.77
N ASN A 106 -4.69 14.80 -17.55
CA ASN A 106 -4.17 15.42 -16.30
C ASN A 106 -4.84 14.98 -14.98
N TYR A 107 -4.17 14.08 -14.25
CA TYR A 107 -4.63 13.58 -12.95
C TYR A 107 -3.78 14.07 -11.81
N ILE A 108 -4.44 14.34 -10.68
CA ILE A 108 -3.78 14.51 -9.40
C ILE A 108 -4.08 13.25 -8.58
N PHE A 109 -3.02 12.54 -8.21
CA PHE A 109 -3.12 11.43 -7.29
C PHE A 109 -2.94 11.98 -5.88
N LEU A 110 -3.93 11.77 -5.04
CA LEU A 110 -3.87 12.05 -3.61
C LEU A 110 -3.85 10.70 -2.88
N SER A 111 -2.98 10.54 -1.91
CA SER A 111 -3.08 9.42 -0.97
C SER A 111 -3.20 9.96 0.44
N GLY A 112 -3.91 9.28 1.31
CA GLY A 112 -4.10 9.74 2.67
C GLY A 112 -4.23 8.63 3.69
N PHE A 113 -3.61 8.84 4.85
CA PHE A 113 -3.72 7.95 5.99
C PHE A 113 -4.63 8.58 7.05
N SER A 114 -5.41 7.75 7.74
CA SER A 114 -6.19 8.15 8.92
C SER A 114 -5.36 8.13 10.23
N ASN A 115 -4.03 8.20 10.11
CA ASN A 115 -3.06 8.15 11.20
C ASN A 115 -2.30 9.48 11.28
N LYS A 116 -1.97 9.92 12.50
CA LYS A 116 -1.14 11.11 12.76
C LYS A 116 0.28 11.00 12.18
N ASN A 117 0.80 9.77 12.05
CA ASN A 117 2.16 9.55 11.57
C ASN A 117 2.17 9.40 10.05
N LYS A 118 2.58 10.47 9.34
CA LYS A 118 2.79 10.42 7.89
C LYS A 118 4.04 9.59 7.54
N PRO A 119 4.07 8.89 6.39
CA PRO A 119 5.31 8.33 5.86
C PRO A 119 6.29 9.46 5.51
N ASN A 120 7.58 9.15 5.50
CA ASN A 120 8.65 10.04 5.06
C ASN A 120 8.79 9.99 3.54
N TYR A 121 8.76 8.77 2.98
CA TYR A 121 8.95 8.52 1.56
C TYR A 121 7.88 7.58 1.00
N LEU A 122 7.67 7.72 -0.29
CA LEU A 122 6.96 6.78 -1.14
C LEU A 122 7.93 6.23 -2.19
N LEU A 123 7.96 4.91 -2.35
CA LEU A 123 8.57 4.26 -3.51
C LEU A 123 7.45 3.76 -4.43
N GLY A 124 7.33 4.38 -5.60
CA GLY A 124 6.38 4.00 -6.62
C GLY A 124 6.97 3.00 -7.61
N ARG A 125 6.14 2.07 -8.07
CA ARG A 125 6.43 1.13 -9.15
C ARG A 125 5.22 1.00 -10.06
N ILE A 126 5.45 1.10 -11.37
CA ILE A 126 4.48 0.83 -12.42
C ILE A 126 5.02 -0.34 -13.25
N GLU A 127 4.23 -1.40 -13.39
CA GLU A 127 4.44 -2.47 -14.35
C GLU A 127 3.42 -2.35 -15.48
N GLN A 128 3.91 -2.18 -16.71
CA GLN A 128 3.09 -2.01 -17.90
C GLN A 128 2.74 -3.34 -18.57
N GLU A 129 1.82 -3.30 -19.53
CA GLU A 129 1.41 -4.46 -20.32
C GLU A 129 2.57 -5.06 -21.13
N ASP A 130 3.42 -4.19 -21.69
CA ASP A 130 4.61 -4.55 -22.47
C ASP A 130 5.79 -5.09 -21.63
N GLY A 131 5.64 -5.13 -20.30
CA GLY A 131 6.67 -5.57 -19.37
C GLY A 131 7.65 -4.48 -18.93
N LYS A 132 7.53 -3.24 -19.45
CA LYS A 132 8.33 -2.10 -19.01
C LYS A 132 8.00 -1.74 -17.56
N VAL A 133 9.04 -1.50 -16.77
CA VAL A 133 8.94 -1.13 -15.36
C VAL A 133 9.43 0.29 -15.17
N ILE A 134 8.63 1.12 -14.51
CA ILE A 134 9.00 2.47 -14.08
C ILE A 134 9.01 2.49 -12.55
N GLN A 135 10.09 2.99 -11.95
CA GLN A 135 10.19 3.18 -10.51
C GLN A 135 10.58 4.62 -10.18
N TRP A 136 10.07 5.13 -9.08
CA TRP A 136 10.44 6.46 -8.59
C TRP A 136 10.38 6.53 -7.07
N LYS A 137 11.10 7.50 -6.51
CA LYS A 137 11.10 7.84 -5.09
C LYS A 137 10.58 9.27 -4.94
N GLN A 138 9.66 9.48 -4.00
CA GLN A 138 9.12 10.79 -3.70
C GLN A 138 9.09 11.02 -2.19
N GLU A 139 9.43 12.24 -1.77
CA GLU A 139 9.15 12.70 -0.41
C GLU A 139 7.67 12.99 -0.21
N ILE A 140 7.14 12.59 0.95
CA ILE A 140 5.75 12.88 1.30
C ILE A 140 5.66 14.23 2.01
N LYS A 141 5.32 15.24 1.21
CA LYS A 141 4.98 16.59 1.68
C LYS A 141 3.52 16.64 2.12
N TYR A 142 3.28 17.36 3.21
CA TYR A 142 1.94 17.48 3.78
C TYR A 142 1.07 18.38 2.90
N MET A 143 -0.08 17.86 2.42
CA MET A 143 -1.12 18.66 1.78
C MET A 143 -2.34 18.72 2.73
N LYS A 144 -3.09 19.80 2.60
CA LYS A 144 -4.13 20.27 3.54
C LYS A 144 -5.07 19.16 4.07
N LYS A 145 -5.47 19.31 5.33
CA LYS A 145 -6.53 18.54 6.01
C LYS A 145 -7.85 18.64 5.24
N ASN A 146 -8.32 17.55 4.64
CA ASN A 146 -9.70 17.49 4.14
C ASN A 146 -10.65 17.49 5.35
N GLY A 147 -11.85 18.03 5.25
CA GLY A 147 -12.73 18.50 6.34
C GLY A 147 -13.03 17.59 7.55
N THR A 148 -12.52 16.35 7.58
CA THR A 148 -12.55 15.45 8.76
C THR A 148 -11.20 15.46 9.49
N LYS A 149 -11.24 15.46 10.84
CA LYS A 149 -10.07 15.83 11.64
C LYS A 149 -8.87 14.87 11.57
N ASP A 150 -9.02 13.71 10.92
CA ASP A 150 -8.11 12.59 11.10
C ASP A 150 -7.52 12.01 9.81
N VAL A 151 -7.90 12.50 8.62
CA VAL A 151 -7.33 12.05 7.34
C VAL A 151 -6.39 13.12 6.79
N TYR A 152 -5.11 12.80 6.75
CA TYR A 152 -4.08 13.64 6.15
C TYR A 152 -3.84 13.19 4.71
N GLN A 153 -4.07 14.06 3.74
CA GLN A 153 -3.87 13.79 2.32
C GLN A 153 -2.54 14.37 1.85
N TYR A 154 -1.91 13.72 0.88
CA TYR A 154 -0.68 14.18 0.24
C TYR A 154 -0.72 13.83 -1.23
N GLU A 155 -0.13 14.71 -2.04
CA GLU A 155 -0.08 14.55 -3.48
C GLU A 155 1.04 13.59 -3.88
N ILE A 156 0.71 12.69 -4.81
CA ILE A 156 1.63 11.75 -5.44
C ILE A 156 1.82 12.18 -6.88
N GLN A 157 3.06 12.50 -7.23
CA GLN A 157 3.48 12.77 -8.59
C GLN A 157 3.81 11.43 -9.26
N MET A 158 2.77 10.82 -9.86
CA MET A 158 2.92 9.56 -10.56
C MET A 158 3.40 9.80 -12.00
N PRO A 159 4.49 9.16 -12.46
CA PRO A 159 4.88 9.17 -13.86
C PRO A 159 3.76 8.64 -14.77
N LYS A 160 3.68 9.17 -15.99
CA LYS A 160 2.75 8.65 -17.00
C LYS A 160 3.18 7.24 -17.41
N PHE A 161 2.21 6.36 -17.64
CA PHE A 161 2.42 5.06 -18.26
C PHE A 161 1.83 5.04 -19.67
N GLU A 162 2.36 4.17 -20.50
CA GLU A 162 1.95 3.86 -21.87
C GLU A 162 1.02 2.63 -21.87
N GLY A 163 0.17 2.48 -22.88
CA GLY A 163 -0.80 1.36 -22.93
C GLY A 163 -2.13 1.64 -22.21
N LYS A 164 -3.00 0.61 -22.23
CA LYS A 164 -4.39 0.71 -21.74
C LYS A 164 -4.51 0.39 -20.26
N GLN A 165 -3.65 -0.48 -19.73
CA GLN A 165 -3.65 -0.88 -18.33
C GLN A 165 -2.25 -0.78 -17.73
N ALA A 166 -2.18 -0.52 -16.43
CA ALA A 166 -0.96 -0.63 -15.66
C ALA A 166 -1.23 -1.19 -14.26
N TYR A 167 -0.24 -1.91 -13.73
CA TYR A 167 -0.23 -2.42 -12.38
C TYR A 167 0.68 -1.54 -11.53
N ILE A 168 0.16 -1.01 -10.44
CA ILE A 168 0.86 -0.03 -9.63
C ILE A 168 1.06 -0.55 -8.22
N SER A 169 2.22 -0.22 -7.65
CA SER A 169 2.50 -0.39 -6.25
C SER A 169 3.09 0.87 -5.65
N PHE A 170 2.55 1.23 -4.48
CA PHE A 170 3.04 2.26 -3.59
C PHE A 170 3.58 1.61 -2.32
N ARG A 171 4.87 1.80 -2.05
CA ARG A 171 5.51 1.41 -0.80
C ARG A 171 5.72 2.64 0.06
N TYR A 172 5.00 2.70 1.18
CA TYR A 172 5.08 3.77 2.17
C TYR A 172 6.13 3.44 3.22
N ILE A 173 7.02 4.38 3.50
CA ILE A 173 8.16 4.18 4.40
C ILE A 173 8.10 5.20 5.53
N TRP A 174 8.16 4.71 6.77
CA TRP A 174 8.29 5.53 7.97
C TRP A 174 9.68 5.38 8.57
N LEU A 175 10.36 6.52 8.76
CA LEU A 175 11.68 6.63 9.37
C LEU A 175 11.58 7.47 10.65
N ASN A 176 12.32 7.08 11.68
CA ASN A 176 12.45 7.87 12.90
C ASN A 176 13.45 9.02 12.71
N THR A 177 13.67 9.81 13.76
CA THR A 177 14.60 10.96 13.74
C THR A 177 16.05 10.58 13.48
N ASN A 178 16.42 9.31 13.68
CA ASN A 178 17.76 8.77 13.41
C ASN A 178 17.83 8.11 12.02
N ASN A 179 16.87 8.37 11.13
CA ASN A 179 16.72 7.74 9.82
C ASN A 179 16.57 6.21 9.85
N LYS A 180 16.23 5.61 10.99
CA LYS A 180 15.93 4.19 11.07
C LYS A 180 14.49 3.93 10.67
N CYS A 181 14.29 2.93 9.81
CA CYS A 181 12.95 2.53 9.40
C CYS A 181 12.22 1.83 10.56
N TYR A 182 10.99 2.25 10.81
CA TYR A 182 10.11 1.62 11.81
C TYR A 182 8.75 1.22 11.23
N GLY A 183 8.53 1.44 9.93
CA GLY A 183 7.29 1.07 9.27
C GLY A 183 7.44 0.95 7.76
N VAL A 184 6.86 -0.10 7.20
CA VAL A 184 6.69 -0.28 5.76
C VAL A 184 5.32 -0.87 5.48
N ALA A 185 4.62 -0.31 4.50
CA ALA A 185 3.37 -0.84 4.00
C ALA A 185 3.28 -0.68 2.49
N ASP A 186 2.73 -1.70 1.83
CA ASP A 186 2.55 -1.74 0.39
C ASP A 186 1.06 -1.61 0.06
N GLN A 187 0.74 -0.79 -0.93
CA GLN A 187 -0.57 -0.71 -1.54
C GLN A 187 -0.45 -1.03 -3.02
N LEU A 188 -1.24 -1.99 -3.49
CA LEU A 188 -1.21 -2.48 -4.86
C LEU A 188 -2.58 -2.26 -5.50
N PHE A 189 -2.61 -1.81 -6.74
CA PHE A 189 -3.85 -1.59 -7.48
C PHE A 189 -3.58 -1.62 -8.98
N THR A 190 -4.65 -1.73 -9.76
CA THR A 190 -4.60 -1.70 -11.21
C THR A 190 -5.29 -0.44 -11.69
N LEU A 191 -4.72 0.24 -12.69
CA LEU A 191 -5.39 1.34 -13.38
C LEU A 191 -5.66 0.95 -14.84
N GLN A 192 -6.82 1.34 -15.34
CA GLN A 192 -7.22 1.18 -16.73
C GLN A 192 -7.59 2.54 -17.32
N LYS A 193 -6.96 2.88 -18.44
CA LYS A 193 -7.32 4.08 -19.20
C LYS A 193 -8.62 3.87 -19.96
N ILE A 194 -9.44 4.90 -19.92
CA ILE A 194 -10.69 4.97 -20.68
C ILE A 194 -10.71 6.23 -21.54
N LYS A 195 -11.21 6.11 -22.78
CA LYS A 195 -11.41 7.27 -23.66
C LYS A 195 -12.49 8.17 -23.07
N SER A 196 -12.32 9.49 -23.12
CA SER A 196 -13.22 10.51 -22.53
C SER A 196 -14.69 10.51 -22.98
N GLY A 197 -15.15 9.53 -23.77
CA GLY A 197 -16.55 9.39 -24.23
C GLY A 197 -17.36 8.25 -23.60
N ASN A 198 -16.73 7.27 -22.93
CA ASN A 198 -17.41 6.04 -22.50
C ASN A 198 -17.81 6.00 -21.01
N ILE A 199 -17.71 7.13 -20.31
CA ILE A 199 -17.84 7.18 -18.83
C ILE A 199 -19.31 7.21 -18.37
N LEU A 200 -20.25 7.37 -19.30
CA LEU A 200 -21.67 7.55 -19.00
C LEU A 200 -22.43 6.23 -18.80
N GLU A 201 -21.88 5.06 -19.12
CA GLU A 201 -22.63 3.80 -19.06
C GLU A 201 -22.23 2.88 -17.89
N ASP A 202 -20.99 2.95 -17.38
CA ASP A 202 -20.46 1.90 -16.48
C ASP A 202 -20.44 2.25 -14.97
N VAL A 203 -20.94 3.43 -14.54
CA VAL A 203 -20.93 3.84 -13.11
C VAL A 203 -22.31 3.71 -12.43
N GLN A 204 -23.30 3.07 -13.08
CA GLN A 204 -24.64 2.87 -12.52
C GLN A 204 -25.01 1.41 -12.17
N GLN A 205 -24.05 0.51 -11.93
CA GLN A 205 -24.35 -0.82 -11.37
C GLN A 205 -23.64 -1.10 -10.06
#